data_AF-A0A127T575-F1
#
_entry.id   AF-A0A127T575-F1
#
_cell.length_a   1.000
_cell.length_b   1.000
_cell.length_c   1.000
_cell.angle_alpha   90.00
_cell.angle_beta   90.00
_cell.angle_gamma   90.00
#
_symmetry.space_group_name_H-M   'P 1'
#
loop_
_entity.id
_entity.type
_entity.pdbx_description
1 polymer ?
#
loop_
_entity_poly.entity_id
_entity_poly.type
_entity_poly.pdbx_seq_one_letter_code
_entity_poly.pdbx_strand_id
1 'polypeptide(L)'
;MTAPFCGAVIELSAGRVEISSPPPSHHQDRRTMSDLSSFPVTQRWPASHPERIQLYASPTPNGVKVSIMLEETGLPYEPHVV
;
A
#
# COMPACT_ATOMS: atom_id res chain seq x y z
N MET A 1 27.39 33.50 24.18
CA MET A 1 26.82 33.08 22.89
C MET A 1 27.38 31.71 22.55
N THR A 2 26.70 30.65 22.96
CA THR A 2 26.96 29.26 22.52
C THR A 2 25.69 28.48 22.78
N ALA A 3 25.03 28.01 21.72
CA ALA A 3 24.07 26.91 21.83
C ALA A 3 24.86 25.60 22.02
N PRO A 4 24.29 24.60 22.70
CA PRO A 4 23.74 23.50 21.91
C PRO A 4 22.52 22.78 22.53
N PHE A 5 21.74 22.16 21.64
CA PHE A 5 21.05 20.86 21.70
C PHE A 5 20.77 20.13 23.03
N CYS A 6 19.70 19.33 22.96
CA CYS A 6 19.47 18.04 23.63
C CYS A 6 18.50 18.04 24.82
N GLY A 7 17.20 18.14 24.50
CA GLY A 7 16.13 17.79 25.45
C GLY A 7 15.90 16.27 25.47
N ALA A 8 16.74 15.53 26.19
CA ALA A 8 16.46 14.15 26.58
C ALA A 8 15.86 14.17 28.00
N VAL A 9 14.59 13.77 28.14
CA VAL A 9 13.99 13.48 29.45
C VAL A 9 14.37 12.04 29.80
N ILE A 10 15.24 11.87 30.79
CA ILE A 10 15.67 10.56 31.28
C ILE A 10 14.77 10.19 32.46
N GLU A 11 13.83 9.25 32.26
CA GLU A 11 13.09 8.62 33.36
C GLU A 11 13.84 7.36 33.81
N LEU A 12 14.42 7.41 35.02
CA LEU A 12 15.17 6.30 35.62
C LEU A 12 14.21 5.43 36.45
N SER A 13 13.76 4.30 35.88
CA SER A 13 13.13 3.23 36.65
C SER A 13 13.75 1.87 36.29
N ALA A 14 14.31 1.23 37.32
CA ALA A 14 14.76 -0.15 37.44
C ALA A 14 15.05 -0.96 36.14
N GLY A 15 16.33 -1.03 35.76
CA GLY A 15 16.98 -2.31 35.46
C GLY A 15 16.81 -2.97 34.08
N ARG A 16 16.29 -2.29 33.05
CA ARG A 16 16.34 -2.81 31.67
C ARG A 16 16.57 -1.66 30.69
N VAL A 17 17.68 -1.71 29.96
CA VAL A 17 17.94 -0.80 28.83
C VAL A 17 17.01 -1.23 27.69
N GLU A 18 15.75 -0.79 27.73
CA GLU A 18 14.87 -0.85 26.57
C GLU A 18 15.26 0.35 25.69
N ILE A 19 16.13 0.10 24.70
CA ILE A 19 16.29 1.01 23.58
C ILE A 19 14.94 1.01 22.87
N SER A 20 14.05 1.94 23.23
CA SER A 20 12.80 2.16 22.50
C SER A 20 13.18 2.74 21.15
N SER A 21 13.41 1.86 20.19
CA SER A 21 13.46 2.19 18.77
C SER A 21 12.31 3.15 18.47
N PRO A 22 12.52 4.26 17.75
CA PRO A 22 11.40 5.10 17.33
C PRO A 22 10.37 4.23 16.59
N PRO A 23 9.06 4.52 16.71
CA PRO A 23 8.02 3.78 16.01
C PRO A 23 8.38 3.73 14.52
N PRO A 24 8.15 2.61 13.82
CA PRO A 24 8.54 2.48 12.42
C PRO A 24 7.84 3.57 11.63
N SER A 25 8.57 4.64 11.33
CA SER A 25 8.11 5.76 10.53
C SER A 25 8.04 5.26 9.10
N HIS A 26 6.92 4.64 8.74
CA HIS A 26 6.56 4.12 7.41
C HIS A 26 7.78 3.92 6.50
N HIS A 27 8.74 3.12 6.96
CA HIS A 27 9.83 2.70 6.10
C HIS A 27 9.23 1.51 5.39
N GLN A 28 8.47 1.79 4.33
CA GLN A 28 7.87 0.79 3.46
C GLN A 28 9.02 -0.14 3.04
N ASP A 29 8.99 -1.35 3.59
CA ASP A 29 9.96 -2.38 3.32
C ASP A 29 10.00 -2.60 1.80
N ARG A 30 11.20 -2.55 1.23
CA ARG A 30 11.46 -2.51 -0.22
C ARG A 30 11.13 -3.84 -0.94
N ARG A 31 10.16 -4.64 -0.47
CA ARG A 31 9.84 -5.97 -1.04
C ARG A 31 8.37 -6.42 -0.99
N THR A 32 7.36 -5.56 -0.77
CA THR A 32 5.99 -5.97 -1.09
C THR A 32 5.73 -5.71 -2.59
N MET A 33 5.85 -6.76 -3.40
CA MET A 33 5.32 -6.75 -4.76
C MET A 33 3.83 -6.40 -4.67
N SER A 34 3.47 -5.19 -5.08
CA SER A 34 2.09 -4.68 -5.23
C SER A 34 1.13 -5.13 -4.13
N ASP A 35 1.19 -4.53 -2.94
CA ASP A 35 0.20 -4.80 -1.89
C ASP A 35 -1.10 -4.01 -2.15
N LEU A 36 -2.19 -4.71 -2.46
CA LEU A 36 -3.53 -4.14 -2.69
C LEU A 36 -4.49 -4.32 -1.50
N SER A 37 -3.99 -4.82 -0.36
CA SER A 37 -4.80 -5.08 0.84
C SER A 37 -5.37 -3.80 1.49
N SER A 38 -4.79 -2.64 1.19
CA SER A 38 -5.24 -1.33 1.70
C SER A 38 -6.57 -0.87 1.08
N PHE A 39 -7.03 -1.50 0.00
CA PHE A 39 -8.26 -1.11 -0.70
C PHE A 39 -9.42 -2.05 -0.31
N PRO A 40 -10.51 -1.57 0.31
CA PRO A 40 -11.61 -2.43 0.74
C PRO A 40 -12.28 -3.24 -0.37
N VAL A 41 -12.20 -2.78 -1.64
CA VAL A 41 -12.75 -3.51 -2.80
C VAL A 41 -12.11 -4.88 -2.98
N THR A 42 -10.84 -5.05 -2.59
CA THR A 42 -10.11 -6.32 -2.72
C THR A 42 -10.56 -7.38 -1.72
N GLN A 43 -11.32 -6.99 -0.68
CA GLN A 43 -11.97 -7.94 0.22
C GLN A 43 -13.10 -8.71 -0.46
N ARG A 44 -13.82 -8.06 -1.38
CA ARG A 44 -14.92 -8.68 -2.13
C ARG A 44 -14.43 -9.36 -3.40
N TRP A 45 -13.42 -8.80 -4.05
CA TRP A 45 -12.81 -9.31 -5.27
C TRP A 45 -11.28 -9.30 -5.12
N PRO A 46 -10.70 -10.39 -4.58
CA PRO A 46 -9.26 -10.47 -4.36
C PRO A 46 -8.49 -10.50 -5.69
N ALA A 47 -7.37 -9.78 -5.76
CA ALA A 47 -6.49 -9.76 -6.92
C ALA A 47 -5.63 -11.02 -6.96
N SER A 48 -5.71 -11.78 -8.06
CA SER A 48 -4.83 -12.92 -8.31
C SER A 48 -3.46 -12.47 -8.80
N HIS A 49 -3.45 -11.36 -9.54
CA HIS A 49 -2.27 -10.73 -10.13
C HIS A 49 -2.22 -9.27 -9.70
N PRO A 50 -1.81 -8.99 -8.44
CA PRO A 50 -1.84 -7.64 -7.91
C PRO A 50 -0.89 -6.67 -8.62
N GLU A 51 0.04 -7.19 -9.43
CA GLU A 51 0.93 -6.39 -10.28
C GLU A 51 0.22 -5.82 -11.53
N ARG A 52 -0.98 -6.31 -11.84
CA ARG A 52 -1.78 -5.90 -13.02
C ARG A 52 -2.86 -4.91 -12.64
N ILE A 53 -3.36 -4.20 -13.65
CA ILE A 53 -4.49 -3.29 -13.51
C ILE A 53 -5.73 -4.09 -13.10
N GLN A 54 -6.36 -3.75 -11.97
CA GLN A 54 -7.59 -4.40 -11.51
C GLN A 54 -8.80 -3.69 -12.12
N LEU A 55 -9.50 -4.33 -13.06
CA LEU A 55 -10.65 -3.76 -13.76
C LEU A 55 -11.96 -4.28 -13.16
N TYR A 56 -12.63 -3.44 -12.35
CA TYR A 56 -13.97 -3.72 -11.83
C TYR A 56 -15.02 -3.14 -12.78
N ALA A 57 -15.63 -3.97 -13.63
CA ALA A 57 -16.58 -3.51 -14.63
C ALA A 57 -17.65 -4.55 -14.96
N SER A 58 -18.83 -4.06 -15.35
CA SER A 58 -19.92 -4.87 -15.91
C SER A 58 -19.96 -4.67 -17.44
N PRO A 59 -20.46 -5.62 -18.25
CA PRO A 59 -20.47 -5.54 -19.72
C PRO A 59 -21.54 -4.56 -20.25
N THR A 60 -21.48 -3.31 -19.77
CA THR A 60 -22.32 -2.19 -20.18
C THR A 60 -21.60 -1.34 -21.22
N PRO A 61 -22.29 -0.49 -21.99
CA PRO A 61 -21.64 0.43 -22.94
C PRO A 61 -20.55 1.33 -22.32
N ASN A 62 -20.60 1.57 -21.02
CA ASN A 62 -19.54 2.30 -20.31
C ASN A 62 -18.40 1.38 -19.84
N GLY A 63 -18.72 0.19 -19.32
CA GLY A 63 -17.72 -0.76 -18.87
C GLY A 63 -16.81 -1.25 -20.00
N VAL A 64 -17.36 -1.44 -21.20
CA VAL A 64 -16.57 -1.87 -22.36
C VAL A 64 -15.58 -0.80 -22.84
N LYS A 65 -15.78 0.49 -22.53
CA LYS A 65 -14.85 1.55 -22.93
C LYS A 65 -13.46 1.33 -22.34
N VAL A 66 -13.41 0.96 -21.06
CA VAL A 66 -12.16 0.75 -20.34
C VAL A 66 -11.53 -0.58 -20.75
N SER A 67 -12.31 -1.65 -20.91
CA SER A 67 -11.79 -2.92 -21.39
C SER A 67 -11.20 -2.79 -22.80
N ILE A 68 -11.91 -2.13 -23.73
CA ILE A 68 -11.40 -1.88 -25.09
C ILE A 68 -10.09 -1.09 -25.04
N MET A 69 -10.01 -0.03 -24.23
CA MET A 69 -8.77 0.74 -24.11
C MET A 69 -7.59 -0.12 -23.62
N LEU A 70 -7.83 -1.02 -22.66
CA LEU A 70 -6.79 -1.92 -22.15
C LEU A 70 -6.36 -2.95 -23.19
N GLU A 71 -7.29 -3.48 -23.98
CA GLU A 71 -6.98 -4.36 -25.12
C GLU A 71 -6.17 -3.63 -26.20
N GLU A 72 -6.60 -2.44 -26.61
CA GLU A 72 -5.93 -1.64 -27.67
C GLU A 72 -4.52 -1.20 -27.27
N THR A 73 -4.29 -0.95 -25.97
CA THR A 73 -2.97 -0.57 -25.44
C THR A 73 -2.10 -1.77 -25.08
N GLY A 74 -2.66 -2.98 -25.07
CA GLY A 74 -1.96 -4.21 -24.65
C GLY A 74 -1.51 -4.20 -23.19
N LEU A 75 -2.13 -3.38 -22.34
CA LEU A 75 -1.75 -3.30 -20.93
C LEU A 75 -2.32 -4.52 -20.17
N PRO A 76 -1.51 -5.21 -19.35
CA PRO A 76 -1.98 -6.36 -18.60
C PRO A 76 -2.97 -5.92 -17.51
N TYR A 77 -4.14 -6.55 -17.51
CA TYR A 77 -5.20 -6.28 -16.55
C TYR A 77 -5.89 -7.57 -16.07
N GLU A 78 -6.56 -7.49 -14.93
CA GLU A 78 -7.38 -8.54 -14.32
C GLU A 78 -8.84 -8.06 -14.27
N PRO A 79 -9.75 -8.64 -15.08
CA PRO A 79 -11.16 -8.27 -15.08
C PRO A 79 -11.92 -8.92 -13.91
N HIS A 80 -12.66 -8.09 -13.18
CA HIS A 80 -13.60 -8.48 -12.14
C HIS A 80 -15.01 -8.05 -12.56
N VAL A 81 -15.86 -9.02 -12.87
CA VAL A 81 -17.25 -8.75 -13.25
C VAL A 81 -18.06 -8.37 -12.02
N VAL A 82 -18.65 -7.17 -12.05
CA VAL A 82 -19.47 -6.59 -10.98
C VAL A 82 -20.93 -6.49 -11.40
#